data_AF-A0A2M8AFG6-F1
#
_entry.id   AF-A0A2M8AFG6-F1
#
_cell.length_a   1.000
_cell.length_b   1.000
_cell.length_c   1.000
_cell.angle_alpha   90.00
_cell.angle_beta   90.00
_cell.angle_gamma   90.00
#
_symmetry.space_group_name_H-M   'P 1'
#
loop_
_entity.id
_entity.type
_entity.pdbx_description
1 polymer ?
#
loop_
_entity_poly.entity_id
_entity_poly.type
_entity_poly.pdbx_seq_one_letter_code
_entity_poly.pdbx_strand_id
1 'polypeptide(L)'
;VKFLEDKEFYERYKERVGVFLNFFTDDINNRLLALEELVGRETRGQESIRLGLKLIEIWQGLARDLVLQFFGQDDLIQHYAFAKELERARDKIDIIGLLKLFSLLKQAREFIKANVNPKLALEQVVINI
;
A
#
# COMPACT_ATOMS: atom_id res chain seq x y z
N VAL A 1 20.86 -0.14 -4.39
CA VAL A 1 21.55 -1.21 -5.14
C VAL A 1 20.68 -2.45 -5.31
N LYS A 2 19.99 -2.93 -4.24
CA LYS A 2 19.12 -4.11 -4.26
C LYS A 2 18.05 -4.18 -5.39
N PHE A 3 17.44 -3.05 -5.77
CA PHE A 3 16.45 -3.00 -6.87
C PHE A 3 17.03 -3.25 -8.27
N LEU A 4 18.32 -3.00 -8.48
CA LEU A 4 19.00 -3.19 -9.77
C LEU A 4 19.69 -4.56 -9.84
N GLU A 5 19.99 -5.16 -8.69
CA GLU A 5 20.71 -6.43 -8.57
C GLU A 5 19.78 -7.63 -8.42
N ASP A 6 18.61 -7.44 -7.79
CA ASP A 6 17.65 -8.50 -7.50
C ASP A 6 16.33 -8.23 -8.22
N LYS A 7 16.19 -8.85 -9.39
CA LYS A 7 15.00 -8.74 -10.24
C LYS A 7 13.74 -9.17 -9.49
N GLU A 8 13.80 -10.25 -8.71
CA GLU A 8 12.64 -10.74 -7.97
C GLU A 8 12.21 -9.75 -6.88
N PHE A 9 13.18 -9.11 -6.20
CA PHE A 9 12.86 -8.08 -5.22
C PHE A 9 12.12 -6.91 -5.85
N TYR A 10 12.54 -6.48 -7.04
CA TYR A 10 11.85 -5.41 -7.76
C TYR A 10 10.44 -5.82 -8.21
N GLU A 11 10.25 -7.03 -8.76
CA GLU A 11 8.92 -7.50 -9.15
C GLU A 11 7.97 -7.58 -7.95
N ARG A 12 8.41 -8.17 -6.83
CA ARG A 12 7.61 -8.19 -5.59
C ARG A 12 7.28 -6.79 -5.08
N TYR A 13 8.17 -5.81 -5.29
CA TYR A 13 7.89 -4.43 -4.93
C TYR A 13 6.81 -3.82 -5.82
N LYS A 14 6.89 -4.03 -7.13
CA LYS A 14 5.86 -3.58 -8.08
C LYS A 14 4.50 -4.17 -7.75
N GLU A 15 4.43 -5.46 -7.42
CA GLU A 15 3.18 -6.10 -6.99
C GLU A 15 2.56 -5.37 -5.78
N ARG A 16 3.37 -5.09 -4.75
CA ARG A 16 2.93 -4.37 -3.54
C ARG A 16 2.43 -2.96 -3.83
N VAL A 17 3.08 -2.26 -4.77
CA VAL A 17 2.68 -0.93 -5.22
C VAL A 17 1.40 -1.01 -6.06
N GLY A 18 1.30 -1.99 -6.96
CA GLY A 18 0.14 -2.21 -7.82
C GLY A 18 -1.13 -2.45 -7.01
N VAL A 19 -1.07 -3.31 -6.00
CA VAL A 19 -2.21 -3.56 -5.10
C VAL A 19 -2.71 -2.28 -4.44
N PHE A 20 -1.81 -1.38 -4.02
CA PHE A 20 -2.19 -0.09 -3.45
C PHE A 20 -2.86 0.82 -4.47
N LEU A 21 -2.29 0.94 -5.67
CA LEU A 21 -2.83 1.80 -6.72
C LEU A 21 -4.24 1.36 -7.14
N ASN A 22 -4.50 0.05 -7.10
CA ASN A 22 -5.81 -0.53 -7.39
C ASN A 22 -6.88 -0.20 -6.33
N PHE A 23 -6.51 0.29 -5.15
CA PHE A 23 -7.49 0.71 -4.13
C PHE A 23 -8.43 1.81 -4.62
N PHE A 24 -8.05 2.55 -5.66
CA PHE A 24 -8.84 3.69 -6.15
C PHE A 24 -9.57 3.38 -7.46
N THR A 25 -9.28 2.24 -8.10
CA THR A 25 -9.84 1.87 -9.40
C THR A 25 -10.75 0.66 -9.34
N ASP A 26 -10.45 -0.28 -8.45
CA ASP A 26 -11.11 -1.58 -8.42
C ASP A 26 -12.27 -1.58 -7.43
N ASP A 27 -13.22 -2.51 -7.57
CA ASP A 27 -14.25 -2.77 -6.56
C ASP A 27 -13.71 -3.58 -5.39
N ILE A 28 -14.48 -3.62 -4.30
CA ILE A 28 -14.09 -4.26 -3.04
C ILE A 28 -13.67 -5.73 -3.20
N ASN A 29 -14.31 -6.50 -4.10
CA ASN A 29 -13.99 -7.92 -4.25
C ASN A 29 -12.61 -8.09 -4.88
N ASN A 30 -12.32 -7.31 -5.92
CA ASN A 30 -11.03 -7.33 -6.61
C ASN A 30 -9.90 -6.85 -5.70
N ARG A 31 -10.14 -5.82 -4.87
CA ARG A 31 -9.13 -5.37 -3.90
C ARG A 31 -8.82 -6.43 -2.84
N LEU A 32 -9.84 -7.12 -2.32
CA LEU A 32 -9.65 -8.18 -1.33
C LEU A 32 -8.93 -9.40 -1.94
N LEU A 33 -9.25 -9.76 -3.19
CA LEU A 33 -8.56 -10.83 -3.91
C LEU A 33 -7.08 -10.50 -4.09
N ALA A 34 -6.76 -9.31 -4.58
CA ALA A 34 -5.39 -8.85 -4.78
C ALA A 34 -4.60 -8.80 -3.46
N LEU A 35 -5.26 -8.43 -2.36
CA LEU A 35 -4.66 -8.48 -1.03
C LEU A 35 -4.38 -9.93 -0.56
N GLU A 36 -5.29 -10.86 -0.83
CA GLU A 36 -5.11 -12.27 -0.47
C GLU A 36 -3.92 -12.88 -1.20
N GLU A 37 -3.76 -12.58 -2.50
CA GLU A 37 -2.62 -13.00 -3.30
C GLU A 37 -1.31 -12.42 -2.75
N LEU A 38 -1.34 -11.15 -2.31
CA LEU A 38 -0.15 -10.44 -1.83
C LEU A 38 0.33 -10.92 -0.45
N VAL A 39 -0.60 -11.18 0.47
CA VAL A 39 -0.27 -11.64 1.83
C VAL A 39 0.01 -13.15 1.84
N GLY A 40 -0.48 -13.88 0.84
CA GLY A 40 -0.31 -15.32 0.70
C GLY A 40 -1.11 -16.11 1.75
N ARG A 41 -1.52 -17.33 1.38
CA ARG A 41 -2.21 -18.24 2.31
C ARG A 41 -1.26 -18.93 3.30
N GLU A 42 0.04 -18.94 3.01
CA GLU A 42 1.04 -19.77 3.72
C GLU A 42 1.94 -18.99 4.67
N THR A 43 1.96 -17.66 4.61
CA THR A 43 2.83 -16.84 5.45
C THR A 43 2.28 -16.84 6.88
N ARG A 44 2.99 -17.51 7.80
CA ARG A 44 2.54 -17.71 9.19
C ARG A 44 3.49 -17.05 10.20
N GLY A 45 2.93 -16.72 11.37
CA GLY A 45 3.70 -16.20 12.50
C GLY A 45 4.42 -14.89 12.19
N GLN A 46 5.69 -14.81 12.61
CA GLN A 46 6.51 -13.59 12.53
C GLN A 46 6.74 -13.11 11.10
N GLU A 47 6.77 -14.01 10.11
CA GLU A 47 6.95 -13.62 8.72
C GLU A 47 5.74 -12.85 8.19
N SER A 48 4.53 -13.27 8.56
CA SER A 48 3.28 -12.57 8.23
C SER A 48 3.25 -11.17 8.83
N ILE A 49 3.67 -11.04 10.10
CA ILE A 49 3.77 -9.74 10.80
C ILE A 49 4.75 -8.83 10.07
N ARG A 50 5.94 -9.33 9.73
CA ARG A 50 6.96 -8.56 9.01
C ARG A 50 6.46 -8.12 7.63
N LEU A 51 5.78 -9.01 6.90
CA LEU A 51 5.19 -8.68 5.60
C LEU A 51 4.13 -7.60 5.75
N GLY A 52 3.17 -7.76 6.66
CA GLY A 52 2.10 -6.77 6.86
C GLY A 52 2.63 -5.38 7.24
N LEU A 53 3.61 -5.32 8.16
CA LEU A 53 4.27 -4.05 8.50
C LEU A 53 5.01 -3.46 7.30
N LYS A 54 5.62 -4.30 6.45
CA LYS A 54 6.31 -3.83 5.24
C LYS A 54 5.33 -3.28 4.20
N LEU A 55 4.18 -3.91 4.03
CA LEU A 55 3.11 -3.42 3.15
C LEU A 55 2.62 -2.05 3.60
N ILE A 56 2.34 -1.89 4.89
CA ILE A 56 1.90 -0.61 5.46
C ILE A 56 2.96 0.48 5.23
N GLU A 57 4.24 0.18 5.44
CA GLU A 57 5.32 1.15 5.20
C GLU A 57 5.36 1.63 3.73
N ILE A 58 5.25 0.70 2.79
CA ILE A 58 5.22 1.02 1.35
C ILE A 58 4.00 1.88 1.03
N TRP A 59 2.83 1.47 1.51
CA TRP A 59 1.57 2.17 1.26
C TRP A 59 1.51 3.55 1.91
N GLN A 60 2.14 3.75 3.07
CA GLN A 60 2.32 5.07 3.67
C GLN A 60 3.23 5.96 2.81
N GLY A 61 4.28 5.40 2.22
CA GLY A 61 5.14 6.10 1.27
C GLY A 61 4.41 6.54 0.01
N LEU A 62 3.58 5.66 -0.57
CA LEU A 62 2.75 5.98 -1.73
C LEU A 62 1.68 7.03 -1.40
N ALA A 63 1.00 6.89 -0.27
CA ALA A 63 0.03 7.88 0.20
C ALA A 63 0.67 9.25 0.42
N ARG A 64 1.92 9.30 0.93
CA ARG A 64 2.68 10.56 1.06
C ARG A 64 2.97 11.17 -0.31
N ASP A 65 3.40 10.36 -1.26
CA ASP A 65 3.71 10.85 -2.60
C ASP A 65 2.46 11.40 -3.30
N LEU A 66 1.28 10.78 -3.10
CA LEU A 66 0.00 11.35 -3.55
C LEU A 66 -0.29 12.72 -2.89
N VAL A 67 -0.03 12.89 -1.59
CA VAL A 67 -0.17 14.20 -0.91
C VAL A 67 0.77 15.23 -1.53
N LEU A 68 2.01 14.86 -1.81
CA LEU A 68 2.98 15.75 -2.44
C LEU A 68 2.50 16.21 -3.82
N GLN A 69 1.93 15.30 -4.62
CA GLN A 69 1.30 15.65 -5.91
C GLN A 69 0.11 16.60 -5.76
N PHE A 70 -0.70 16.45 -4.70
CA PHE A 70 -1.78 17.40 -4.42
C PHE A 70 -1.30 18.84 -4.24
N PHE A 71 -0.08 19.03 -3.72
CA PHE A 71 0.54 20.33 -3.50
C PHE A 71 1.59 20.72 -4.55
N GLY A 72 1.64 20.01 -5.69
CA GLY A 72 2.57 20.29 -6.79
C GLY A 72 4.04 20.09 -6.41
N GLN A 73 4.34 19.17 -5.48
CA GLN A 73 5.67 18.85 -5.00
C GLN A 73 6.22 17.57 -5.66
N ASP A 74 6.11 17.45 -6.98
CA ASP A 74 6.47 16.24 -7.73
C ASP A 74 7.95 15.87 -7.58
N ASP A 75 8.82 16.86 -7.40
CA ASP A 75 10.27 16.67 -7.22
C ASP A 75 10.64 15.94 -5.90
N LEU A 76 9.69 15.85 -4.95
CA LEU A 76 9.88 15.20 -3.65
C LEU A 76 9.33 13.77 -3.61
N ILE A 77 8.76 13.28 -4.72
CA ILE A 77 8.20 11.92 -4.83
C ILE A 77 9.34 10.90 -4.77
N GLN A 78 9.20 9.91 -3.89
CA GLN A 78 10.15 8.80 -3.78
C GLN A 78 9.88 7.73 -4.84
N HIS A 79 8.62 7.50 -5.19
CA HIS A 79 8.18 6.44 -6.09
C HIS A 79 8.14 6.90 -7.54
N TYR A 80 9.16 7.61 -8.00
CA TYR A 80 9.22 8.19 -9.36
C TYR A 80 9.05 7.14 -10.47
N ALA A 81 9.48 5.90 -10.22
CA ALA A 81 9.27 4.77 -11.14
C ALA A 81 7.78 4.47 -11.45
N PHE A 82 6.86 4.96 -10.62
CA PHE A 82 5.41 4.79 -10.73
C PHE A 82 4.68 6.14 -10.85
N ALA A 83 5.36 7.21 -11.30
CA ALA A 83 4.82 8.57 -11.30
C ALA A 83 3.52 8.70 -12.10
N LYS A 84 3.42 8.00 -13.25
CA LYS A 84 2.22 8.03 -14.10
C LYS A 84 1.03 7.34 -13.44
N GLU A 85 1.29 6.24 -12.75
CA GLU A 85 0.28 5.49 -12.02
C GLU A 85 -0.18 6.24 -10.78
N LEU A 86 0.74 6.92 -10.09
CA LEU A 86 0.42 7.83 -8.99
C LEU A 86 -0.43 9.00 -9.44
N GLU A 87 -0.11 9.63 -10.58
CA GLU A 87 -0.91 10.71 -11.17
C GLU A 87 -2.36 10.24 -11.44
N ARG A 88 -2.53 9.06 -12.04
CA ARG A 88 -3.86 8.46 -12.26
C ARG A 88 -4.60 8.17 -10.96
N ALA A 89 -3.90 7.68 -9.94
CA ALA A 89 -4.49 7.39 -8.63
C ALA A 89 -4.90 8.69 -7.92
N ARG A 90 -4.09 9.75 -8.02
CA ARG A 90 -4.35 11.09 -7.47
C ARG A 90 -5.63 11.68 -8.03
N ASP A 91 -5.97 11.43 -9.28
CA ASP A 91 -7.24 11.88 -9.89
C ASP A 91 -8.48 11.10 -9.40
N LYS A 92 -8.30 10.01 -8.65
CA LYS A 92 -9.38 9.13 -8.16
C LYS A 92 -9.70 9.27 -6.68
N ILE A 93 -8.87 9.97 -5.93
CA ILE A 93 -9.04 10.19 -4.50
C ILE A 93 -8.93 11.68 -4.20
N ASP A 94 -9.70 12.20 -3.24
CA ASP A 94 -9.53 13.57 -2.77
C ASP A 94 -8.59 13.63 -1.55
N ILE A 95 -8.19 14.85 -1.16
CA ILE A 95 -7.27 15.02 -0.03
C ILE A 95 -7.86 14.49 1.29
N ILE A 96 -9.19 14.55 1.47
CA ILE A 96 -9.87 14.07 2.68
C ILE A 96 -9.81 12.54 2.74
N GLY A 97 -10.09 11.84 1.64
CA GLY A 97 -9.95 10.39 1.52
C GLY A 97 -8.51 9.95 1.76
N LEU A 98 -7.53 10.72 1.28
CA LEU A 98 -6.11 10.41 1.51
C LEU A 98 -5.70 10.56 2.98
N LEU A 99 -6.21 11.58 3.68
CA LEU A 99 -6.02 11.73 5.13
C LEU A 99 -6.69 10.57 5.90
N LYS A 100 -7.87 10.12 5.47
CA LYS A 100 -8.54 8.94 6.02
C LYS A 100 -7.68 7.68 5.82
N LEU A 101 -7.10 7.49 4.63
CA LEU A 101 -6.17 6.39 4.35
C LEU A 101 -4.98 6.38 5.31
N PHE A 102 -4.36 7.53 5.57
CA PHE A 102 -3.28 7.63 6.55
C PHE A 102 -3.70 7.15 7.94
N SER A 103 -4.90 7.53 8.38
CA SER A 103 -5.46 7.07 9.66
C SER A 103 -5.67 5.57 9.66
N LEU A 104 -6.24 5.00 8.59
CA LEU A 104 -6.46 3.56 8.45
C LEU A 104 -5.14 2.78 8.48
N LEU A 105 -4.12 3.22 7.73
CA LEU A 105 -2.80 2.60 7.71
C LEU A 105 -2.11 2.68 9.07
N LYS A 106 -2.26 3.82 9.78
CA LYS A 106 -1.74 3.97 11.14
C LYS A 106 -2.40 2.98 12.10
N GLN A 107 -3.73 2.88 12.05
CA GLN A 107 -4.49 1.95 12.88
C GLN A 107 -4.13 0.49 12.58
N ALA A 108 -4.05 0.11 11.31
CA ALA A 108 -3.64 -1.24 10.91
C ALA A 108 -2.24 -1.60 11.46
N ARG A 109 -1.32 -0.64 11.47
CA ARG A 109 0.02 -0.83 12.05
C ARG A 109 -0.04 -1.08 13.55
N GLU A 110 -0.89 -0.34 14.26
CA GLU A 110 -1.10 -0.50 15.71
C GLU A 110 -1.74 -1.86 16.00
N PHE A 111 -2.72 -2.29 15.21
CA PHE A 111 -3.33 -3.62 15.30
C PHE A 111 -2.30 -4.74 15.12
N ILE A 112 -1.48 -4.68 14.06
CA ILE A 112 -0.45 -5.69 13.82
C ILE A 112 0.57 -5.73 14.98
N LYS A 113 0.98 -4.57 15.51
CA LYS A 113 1.87 -4.49 16.68
C LYS A 113 1.21 -5.03 17.95
N ALA A 114 -0.11 -4.95 18.05
CA ALA A 114 -0.90 -5.54 19.12
C ALA A 114 -1.23 -7.03 18.88
N ASN A 115 -0.57 -7.69 17.92
CA ASN A 115 -0.74 -9.10 17.55
C ASN A 115 -2.08 -9.45 16.87
N VAL A 116 -2.76 -8.47 16.28
CA VAL A 116 -3.88 -8.75 15.36
C VAL A 116 -3.34 -9.39 14.09
N ASN A 117 -4.12 -10.31 13.51
CA ASN A 117 -3.78 -10.95 12.24
C ASN A 117 -3.52 -9.89 11.15
N PRO A 118 -2.34 -9.90 10.49
CA PRO A 118 -2.00 -8.91 9.46
C PRO A 118 -2.97 -8.87 8.28
N LYS A 119 -3.48 -10.01 7.83
CA LYS A 119 -4.47 -10.05 6.74
C LYS A 119 -5.72 -9.27 7.14
N LEU A 120 -6.28 -9.55 8.31
CA LEU A 120 -7.47 -8.84 8.81
C LEU A 120 -7.22 -7.33 8.98
N ALA A 121 -6.04 -6.94 9.49
CA ALA A 121 -5.69 -5.54 9.64
C ALA A 121 -5.59 -4.80 8.29
N LEU A 122 -5.08 -5.47 7.24
CA LEU A 122 -4.98 -4.91 5.90
C LEU A 122 -6.33 -4.91 5.17
N GLU A 123 -7.15 -5.95 5.34
CA GLU A 123 -8.52 -6.00 4.81
C GLU A 123 -9.36 -4.84 5.35
N GLN A 124 -9.21 -4.52 6.63
CA GLN A 124 -9.85 -3.35 7.24
C GLN A 124 -9.46 -2.04 6.53
N VAL A 125 -8.22 -1.89 6.06
CA VAL A 125 -7.81 -0.71 5.28
C VAL A 125 -8.54 -0.71 3.93
N VAL A 126 -8.52 -1.83 3.22
CA VAL A 126 -9.09 -1.98 1.87
C VAL A 126 -10.60 -1.76 1.83
N ILE A 127 -11.32 -2.22 2.85
CA ILE A 127 -12.78 -2.11 2.94
C ILE A 127 -13.21 -0.68 3.24
N ASN A 128 -12.39 0.07 3.97
CA ASN A 128 -12.78 1.38 4.50
C ASN A 128 -12.21 2.55 3.71
N ILE A 129 -11.53 2.29 2.60
CA ILE A 129 -11.06 3.34 1.69
C ILE A 129 -12.06 3.67 0.59
#